data_AF-A0A928SGE0-F1
#
_entry.id   AF-A0A928SGE0-F1
#
_cell.length_a   1.000
_cell.length_b   1.000
_cell.length_c   1.000
_cell.angle_alpha   90.00
_cell.angle_beta   90.00
_cell.angle_gamma   90.00
#
_symmetry.space_group_name_H-M   'P 1'
#
loop_
_entity.id
_entity.type
_entity.pdbx_description
1 polymer ?
#
loop_
_entity_poly.entity_id
_entity_poly.type
_entity_poly.pdbx_seq_one_letter_code
_entity_poly.pdbx_strand_id
1 'polypeptide(L)'
;MAIEITPKIEEALIHLGQYAQASERQQFVALAETVDWSACQPEELLRTIDLALSLELSSLAIKLAQQGRRLFPKHERIQQAARVLTPPVGREVSTAYTQNLSASQLWLREHAPEYRGRWVAVREGELVATGESLQELTTVIGEDEDLTNTLISKVL
;
A
#
# COMPACT_ATOMS: atom_id res chain seq x y z
N MET A 1 -25.74 16.20 23.02
CA MET A 1 -25.16 15.26 24.00
C MET A 1 -25.69 13.88 23.64
N ALA A 2 -24.98 13.12 22.80
CA ALA A 2 -25.41 11.79 22.40
C ALA A 2 -24.92 10.81 23.48
N ILE A 3 -25.85 10.10 24.09
CA ILE A 3 -25.56 9.03 25.04
C ILE A 3 -25.26 7.81 24.16
N GLU A 4 -23.99 7.49 23.96
CA GLU A 4 -23.59 6.19 23.40
C GLU A 4 -23.92 5.13 24.44
N ILE A 5 -25.14 4.60 24.38
CA ILE A 5 -25.51 3.40 25.12
C ILE A 5 -24.77 2.27 24.42
N THR A 6 -23.63 1.86 24.96
CA THR A 6 -22.95 0.65 24.50
C THR A 6 -23.91 -0.52 24.72
N PRO A 7 -24.40 -1.18 23.66
CA PRO A 7 -25.29 -2.31 23.82
C PRO A 7 -24.58 -3.41 24.60
N LYS A 8 -25.32 -4.21 25.36
CA LYS A 8 -24.74 -5.40 25.99
C LYS A 8 -24.12 -6.26 24.89
N ILE A 9 -22.97 -6.87 25.17
CA ILE A 9 -22.18 -7.62 24.17
C ILE A 9 -23.06 -8.64 23.41
N GLU A 10 -23.92 -9.37 24.11
CA GLU A 10 -24.85 -10.34 23.49
C GLU A 10 -25.81 -9.68 22.48
N GLU A 11 -26.38 -8.53 22.82
CA GLU A 11 -27.27 -7.77 21.93
C GLU A 11 -26.50 -7.25 20.72
N ALA A 12 -25.26 -6.77 20.93
CA ALA A 12 -24.39 -6.32 19.86
C ALA A 12 -24.09 -7.45 18.85
N LEU A 13 -23.79 -8.66 19.34
CA LEU A 13 -23.52 -9.82 18.47
C LEU A 13 -24.75 -10.24 17.67
N ILE A 14 -25.95 -10.19 18.28
CA ILE A 14 -27.21 -10.46 17.58
C ILE A 14 -27.44 -9.43 16.47
N HIS A 15 -27.27 -8.14 16.77
CA HIS A 15 -27.46 -7.06 15.80
C HIS A 15 -26.44 -7.11 14.66
N LEU A 16 -25.18 -7.49 14.92
CA LEU A 16 -24.20 -7.74 13.86
C LEU A 16 -24.66 -8.84 12.89
N GLY A 17 -25.22 -9.94 13.42
CA GLY A 17 -25.80 -10.98 12.59
C GLY A 17 -26.98 -10.49 11.74
N GLN A 18 -27.86 -9.67 12.33
CA GLN A 18 -29.01 -9.08 11.62
C GLN A 18 -28.58 -8.10 10.53
N TYR A 19 -27.67 -7.17 10.82
CA TYR A 19 -27.16 -6.23 9.83
C TYR A 19 -26.46 -6.94 8.69
N ALA A 20 -25.72 -8.02 8.97
CA ALA A 20 -25.11 -8.82 7.92
C ALA A 20 -26.16 -9.51 7.03
N GLN A 21 -27.21 -10.11 7.61
CA GLN A 21 -28.30 -10.72 6.85
C GLN A 21 -29.06 -9.69 5.99
N ALA A 22 -29.28 -8.49 6.52
CA ALA A 22 -29.93 -7.39 5.82
C ALA A 22 -29.00 -6.64 4.85
N SER A 23 -27.71 -6.99 4.78
CA SER A 23 -26.69 -6.26 4.01
C SER A 23 -26.56 -4.77 4.39
N GLU A 24 -26.88 -4.43 5.64
CA GLU A 24 -26.75 -3.08 6.22
C GLU A 24 -25.29 -2.81 6.60
N ARG A 25 -24.44 -2.63 5.57
CA ARG A 25 -22.99 -2.52 5.72
C ARG A 25 -22.55 -1.41 6.67
N GLN A 26 -23.19 -0.23 6.62
CA GLN A 26 -22.79 0.91 7.43
C GLN A 26 -23.07 0.69 8.92
N GLN A 27 -24.26 0.16 9.23
CA GLN A 27 -24.66 -0.19 10.59
C GLN A 27 -23.79 -1.32 11.15
N PHE A 28 -23.49 -2.32 10.31
CA PHE A 28 -22.57 -3.41 10.67
C PHE A 28 -21.19 -2.86 11.06
N VAL A 29 -20.59 -1.99 10.23
CA VAL A 29 -19.28 -1.38 10.51
C VAL A 29 -19.32 -0.57 11.79
N ALA A 30 -20.29 0.34 11.91
CA ALA A 30 -20.41 1.21 13.07
C ALA A 30 -20.53 0.40 14.37
N LEU A 31 -21.40 -0.62 14.38
CA LEU A 31 -21.56 -1.48 15.56
C LEU A 31 -20.28 -2.27 15.84
N ALA A 32 -19.68 -2.91 14.84
CA ALA A 32 -18.47 -3.73 15.00
C ALA A 32 -17.27 -2.93 15.56
N GLU A 33 -17.21 -1.62 15.28
CA GLU A 33 -16.18 -0.74 15.82
C GLU A 33 -16.41 -0.33 17.29
N THR A 34 -17.64 -0.42 17.78
CA THR A 34 -17.97 -0.12 19.19
C THR A 34 -17.86 -1.32 20.12
N VAL A 35 -17.83 -2.55 19.59
CA VAL A 35 -17.75 -3.77 20.40
C VAL A 35 -16.36 -3.89 21.05
N ASP A 36 -16.33 -4.11 22.36
CA ASP A 36 -15.12 -4.52 23.05
C ASP A 36 -14.84 -6.02 22.82
N TRP A 37 -14.10 -6.30 21.76
CA TRP A 37 -13.71 -7.66 21.37
C TRP A 37 -12.84 -8.39 22.40
N SER A 38 -12.28 -7.71 23.41
CA SER A 38 -11.49 -8.36 24.47
C SER A 38 -12.38 -9.09 25.49
N ALA A 39 -13.64 -8.68 25.60
CA ALA A 39 -14.65 -9.31 26.44
C ALA A 39 -15.45 -10.41 25.71
N CYS A 40 -15.24 -10.57 24.40
CA CYS A 40 -15.88 -11.60 23.58
C CYS A 40 -15.08 -12.91 23.55
N GLN A 41 -15.76 -14.00 23.18
CA GLN A 41 -15.06 -15.24 22.83
C GLN A 41 -14.37 -15.12 21.46
N PRO A 42 -13.23 -15.81 21.25
CA PRO A 42 -12.52 -15.82 19.97
C PRO A 42 -13.40 -16.16 18.76
N GLU A 43 -14.34 -17.07 18.94
CA GLU A 43 -15.26 -17.57 17.90
C GLU A 43 -16.21 -16.49 17.41
N GLU A 44 -16.64 -15.57 18.28
CA GLU A 44 -17.51 -14.46 17.91
C GLU A 44 -16.77 -13.41 17.09
N LEU A 45 -15.50 -13.17 17.41
CA LEU A 45 -14.64 -12.31 16.58
C LEU A 45 -14.39 -12.94 15.22
N LEU A 46 -14.11 -14.25 15.15
CA LEU A 46 -13.95 -14.98 13.88
C LEU A 46 -15.20 -14.92 13.02
N ARG A 47 -16.37 -15.19 13.63
CA ARG A 47 -17.64 -15.09 12.93
C ARG A 47 -17.86 -13.69 12.37
N THR A 48 -17.50 -12.65 13.13
CA THR A 48 -17.61 -11.26 12.66
C THR A 48 -16.66 -10.96 11.50
N ILE A 49 -15.44 -11.51 11.53
CA ILE A 49 -14.50 -11.43 10.39
C ILE A 49 -15.10 -12.09 9.15
N ASP A 50 -15.66 -13.29 9.28
CA ASP A 50 -16.29 -14.01 8.16
C ASP A 50 -17.47 -13.23 7.59
N LEU A 51 -18.32 -12.65 8.45
CA LEU A 51 -19.43 -11.79 8.03
C LEU A 51 -18.92 -10.53 7.31
N ALA A 52 -17.89 -9.86 7.83
CA ALA A 52 -17.30 -8.69 7.19
C ALA A 52 -16.77 -9.03 5.78
N LEU A 53 -16.13 -10.19 5.61
CA LEU A 53 -15.69 -10.67 4.28
C LEU A 53 -16.88 -10.94 3.35
N SER A 54 -17.94 -11.58 3.84
CA SER A 54 -19.15 -11.85 3.03
C SER A 54 -19.86 -10.58 2.57
N LEU A 55 -19.70 -9.48 3.31
CA LEU A 55 -20.22 -8.15 2.98
C LEU A 55 -19.26 -7.31 2.13
N GLU A 56 -18.12 -7.86 1.73
CA GLU A 56 -17.04 -7.19 0.99
C GLU A 56 -16.37 -6.03 1.78
N LEU A 57 -16.43 -6.08 3.11
CA LEU A 57 -15.84 -5.10 4.02
C LEU A 57 -14.39 -5.45 4.39
N SER A 58 -13.53 -5.59 3.37
CA SER A 58 -12.16 -6.07 3.52
C SER A 58 -11.33 -5.29 4.54
N SER A 59 -11.45 -3.96 4.56
CA SER A 59 -10.72 -3.12 5.53
C SER A 59 -11.11 -3.43 6.98
N LEU A 60 -12.40 -3.66 7.24
CA LEU A 60 -12.88 -4.04 8.57
C LEU A 60 -12.42 -5.44 8.94
N ALA A 61 -12.53 -6.40 8.02
CA ALA A 61 -12.07 -7.78 8.24
C ALA A 61 -10.57 -7.83 8.60
N ILE A 62 -9.74 -7.06 7.88
CA ILE A 62 -8.30 -6.92 8.16
C ILE A 62 -8.09 -6.32 9.56
N LYS A 63 -8.77 -5.21 9.88
CA LYS A 63 -8.67 -4.54 11.19
C LYS A 63 -9.01 -5.50 12.34
N LEU A 64 -10.13 -6.22 12.23
CA LEU A 64 -10.59 -7.19 13.21
C LEU A 64 -9.63 -8.37 13.35
N ALA A 65 -9.11 -8.91 12.26
CA ALA A 65 -8.12 -9.99 12.31
C ALA A 65 -6.81 -9.55 12.99
N GLN A 66 -6.32 -8.34 12.70
CA GLN A 66 -5.12 -7.79 13.34
C GLN A 66 -5.34 -7.44 14.82
N GLN A 67 -6.56 -7.07 15.21
CA GLN A 67 -6.95 -6.91 16.60
C GLN A 67 -7.01 -8.28 17.31
N GLY A 68 -7.68 -9.26 16.70
CA GLY A 68 -7.78 -10.63 17.21
C GLY A 68 -6.41 -11.26 17.43
N ARG A 69 -5.44 -11.05 16.54
CA ARG A 69 -4.07 -11.53 16.70
C ARG A 69 -3.45 -11.13 18.05
N ARG A 70 -3.76 -9.92 18.51
CA ARG A 70 -3.25 -9.35 19.77
C ARG A 70 -4.04 -9.85 20.99
N LEU A 71 -5.37 -9.92 20.86
CA LEU A 71 -6.27 -10.32 21.95
C LEU A 71 -6.21 -11.83 22.23
N PHE A 72 -6.04 -12.65 21.18
CA PHE A 72 -6.12 -14.10 21.25
C PHE A 72 -4.85 -14.75 20.64
N PRO A 73 -3.68 -14.59 21.29
CA PRO A 73 -2.40 -15.03 20.74
C PRO A 73 -2.28 -16.54 20.56
N LYS A 74 -3.04 -17.33 21.34
CA LYS A 74 -3.03 -18.80 21.30
C LYS A 74 -4.11 -19.40 20.41
N HIS A 75 -4.98 -18.60 19.80
CA HIS A 75 -6.11 -19.10 19.03
C HIS A 75 -5.73 -19.28 17.54
N GLU A 76 -5.51 -20.52 17.13
CA GLU A 76 -4.92 -20.86 15.82
C GLU A 76 -5.66 -20.23 14.63
N ARG A 77 -7.00 -20.34 14.59
CA ARG A 77 -7.82 -19.78 13.49
C ARG A 77 -7.71 -18.26 13.38
N ILE A 78 -7.53 -17.55 14.49
CA ILE A 78 -7.37 -16.09 14.49
C ILE A 78 -5.98 -15.73 13.97
N GLN A 79 -4.95 -16.47 14.39
CA GLN A 79 -3.59 -16.29 13.85
C GLN A 79 -3.55 -16.54 12.34
N GLN A 80 -4.23 -17.59 11.89
CA GLN A 80 -4.39 -17.90 10.46
C GLN A 80 -5.06 -16.75 9.71
N ALA A 81 -6.22 -16.28 10.20
CA ALA A 81 -6.95 -15.18 9.58
C ALA A 81 -6.09 -13.91 9.49
N ALA A 82 -5.40 -13.53 10.58
CA ALA A 82 -4.52 -12.37 10.60
C ALA A 82 -3.35 -12.48 9.62
N ARG A 83 -2.78 -13.68 9.46
CA ARG A 83 -1.71 -13.94 8.49
C ARG A 83 -2.20 -13.80 7.05
N VAL A 84 -3.33 -14.45 6.72
CA VAL A 84 -3.90 -14.43 5.36
C VAL A 84 -4.35 -13.02 4.98
N LEU A 85 -4.95 -12.29 5.92
CA LEU A 85 -5.44 -10.93 5.73
C LEU A 85 -4.37 -9.86 5.98
N THR A 86 -3.09 -10.22 6.08
CA THR A 86 -2.03 -9.22 6.17
C THR A 86 -1.94 -8.49 4.82
N PRO A 87 -2.09 -7.14 4.78
CA PRO A 87 -1.94 -6.40 3.54
C PRO A 87 -0.56 -6.64 2.91
N PRO A 88 -0.44 -6.74 1.58
CA PRO A 88 0.87 -6.79 0.94
C PRO A 88 1.60 -5.49 1.24
N VAL A 89 2.66 -5.57 2.04
CA VAL A 89 3.52 -4.43 2.29
C VAL A 89 4.41 -4.28 1.06
N GLY A 90 4.10 -3.30 0.21
CA GLY A 90 5.04 -2.86 -0.81
C GLY A 90 6.31 -2.41 -0.11
N ARG A 91 7.43 -3.10 -0.35
CA ARG A 91 8.71 -2.66 0.17
C ARG A 91 9.15 -1.47 -0.67
N GLU A 92 8.99 -0.26 -0.14
CA GLU A 92 9.65 0.92 -0.70
C GLU A 92 11.16 0.70 -0.57
N VAL A 93 11.78 0.23 -1.63
CA VAL A 93 13.23 0.24 -1.75
C VAL A 93 13.59 1.70 -2.04
N SER A 94 13.97 2.45 -1.01
CA SER A 94 14.72 3.69 -1.21
C SER A 94 16.06 3.30 -1.82
N THR A 95 16.11 3.21 -3.14
CA THR A 95 17.38 3.16 -3.86
C THR A 95 17.99 4.56 -3.78
N ALA A 96 19.30 4.62 -3.51
CA ALA A 96 20.11 5.84 -3.58
C ALA A 96 19.96 6.62 -4.92
N TYR A 97 19.30 6.00 -5.90
CA TYR A 97 18.75 6.56 -7.14
C TYR A 97 18.11 7.94 -7.00
N THR A 98 17.44 8.25 -5.88
CA THR A 98 16.71 9.54 -5.76
C THR A 98 17.58 10.75 -5.41
N GLN A 99 18.79 10.57 -4.86
CA GLN A 99 19.59 11.71 -4.42
C GLN A 99 20.30 12.45 -5.58
N ASN A 100 20.67 11.74 -6.65
CA ASN A 100 21.48 12.31 -7.75
C ASN A 100 20.68 12.68 -9.01
N LEU A 101 19.38 12.36 -9.06
CA LEU A 101 18.53 12.71 -10.22
C LEU A 101 18.20 14.20 -10.31
N SER A 102 18.17 14.90 -9.18
CA SER A 102 17.80 16.33 -9.14
C SER A 102 18.76 17.18 -9.96
N ALA A 103 20.07 16.92 -9.87
CA ALA A 103 21.10 17.56 -10.66
C ALA A 103 20.95 17.25 -12.16
N SER A 104 20.75 15.98 -12.52
CA SER A 104 20.54 15.58 -13.92
C SER A 104 19.25 16.14 -14.52
N GLN A 105 18.18 16.25 -13.72
CA GLN A 105 16.93 16.89 -14.13
C GLN A 105 17.10 18.40 -14.33
N LEU A 106 17.85 19.08 -13.45
CA LEU A 106 18.15 20.50 -13.60
C LEU A 106 18.93 20.75 -14.89
N TRP A 107 19.99 19.96 -15.14
CA TRP A 107 20.75 20.03 -16.38
C TRP A 107 19.84 19.85 -17.61
N LEU A 108 18.94 18.85 -17.60
CA LEU A 108 18.00 18.64 -18.70
C LEU A 108 17.08 19.83 -18.92
N ARG A 109 16.67 20.54 -17.86
CA ARG A 109 15.81 21.73 -18.01
C ARG A 109 16.57 22.92 -18.58
N GLU A 110 17.84 23.08 -18.20
CA GLU A 110 18.65 24.23 -18.59
C GLU A 110 19.31 24.06 -19.97
N HIS A 111 19.83 22.86 -20.26
CA HIS A 111 20.70 22.62 -21.42
C HIS A 111 20.09 21.72 -22.50
N ALA A 112 19.09 20.88 -22.19
CA ALA A 112 18.50 20.01 -23.22
C ALA A 112 17.97 20.77 -24.46
N PRO A 113 17.40 21.98 -24.37
CA PRO A 113 16.94 22.71 -25.56
C PRO A 113 18.01 22.97 -26.63
N GLU A 114 19.29 22.90 -26.28
CA GLU A 114 20.43 23.03 -27.21
C GLU A 114 20.63 21.78 -28.06
N TYR A 115 20.10 20.63 -27.62
CA TYR A 115 20.29 19.31 -28.24
C TYR A 115 19.02 18.77 -28.93
N ARG A 116 18.15 19.65 -29.43
CA ARG A 116 16.89 19.26 -30.09
C ARG A 116 17.10 18.21 -31.17
N GLY A 117 16.23 17.20 -31.17
CA GLY A 117 16.29 16.08 -32.10
C GLY A 117 17.34 15.02 -31.75
N ARG A 118 18.13 15.21 -30.69
CA ARG A 118 19.13 14.25 -30.22
C ARG A 118 18.70 13.56 -28.93
N TRP A 119 19.28 12.39 -28.73
CA TRP A 119 19.27 11.69 -27.44
C TRP A 119 20.40 12.22 -26.59
N VAL A 120 20.12 12.51 -25.32
CA VAL A 120 21.11 12.98 -24.34
C VAL A 120 21.12 12.03 -23.14
N ALA A 121 22.32 11.74 -22.64
CA ALA A 121 22.54 11.01 -21.41
C ALA A 121 23.21 11.91 -20.37
N VAL A 122 22.63 11.98 -19.18
CA VAL A 122 23.06 12.88 -18.12
C VAL A 122 23.22 12.11 -16.83
N ARG A 123 24.37 12.25 -16.18
CA ARG A 123 24.72 11.57 -14.93
C ARG A 123 25.20 12.63 -13.95
N GLU A 124 24.60 12.64 -12.76
CA GLU A 124 24.97 13.58 -11.68
C GLU A 124 24.99 15.07 -12.08
N GLY A 125 24.15 15.47 -13.04
CA GLY A 125 24.13 16.85 -13.55
C GLY A 125 25.13 17.17 -14.65
N GLU A 126 25.85 16.18 -15.19
CA GLU A 126 26.79 16.35 -16.29
C GLU A 126 26.37 15.57 -17.54
N LEU A 127 26.64 16.14 -18.72
CA LEU A 127 26.42 15.48 -19.99
C LEU A 127 27.44 14.37 -20.18
N VAL A 128 26.96 13.13 -20.24
CA VAL A 128 27.79 11.94 -20.48
C VAL A 128 27.95 11.69 -21.97
N ALA A 129 26.85 11.76 -22.72
CA ALA A 129 26.85 11.44 -24.15
C ALA A 129 25.65 12.04 -24.89
N THR A 130 25.80 12.17 -26.21
CA THR A 130 24.71 12.50 -27.13
C THR A 130 24.72 11.57 -28.33
N GLY A 131 23.55 11.26 -28.90
CA GLY A 131 23.43 10.46 -30.11
C GLY A 131 22.23 10.87 -30.96
N GLU A 132 22.24 10.55 -32.25
CA GLU A 132 21.09 10.74 -33.14
C GLU A 132 20.03 9.65 -32.92
N SER A 133 20.43 8.52 -32.34
CA SER A 133 19.55 7.43 -31.94
C SER A 133 19.88 6.92 -30.54
N LEU A 134 18.89 6.28 -29.90
CA LEU A 134 19.10 5.61 -28.60
C LEU A 134 20.19 4.54 -28.71
N GLN A 135 20.26 3.83 -29.84
CA GLN A 135 21.22 2.75 -30.05
C GLN A 135 22.68 3.26 -30.16
N GLU A 136 22.87 4.38 -30.84
CA GLU A 136 24.17 5.07 -30.88
C GLU A 136 24.56 5.56 -29.49
N LEU A 137 23.62 6.17 -28.76
CA LEU A 137 23.84 6.64 -27.39
C LEU A 137 24.23 5.49 -26.44
N THR A 138 23.54 4.35 -26.50
CA THR A 138 23.88 3.18 -25.66
C THR A 138 25.23 2.56 -26.04
N THR A 139 25.64 2.67 -27.31
CA THR A 139 26.96 2.20 -27.75
C THR A 139 28.08 3.08 -27.19
N VAL A 140 27.84 4.39 -27.08
CA VAL A 140 28.80 5.35 -26.50
C VAL A 140 28.91 5.20 -24.99
N ILE A 141 27.81 4.90 -24.29
CA ILE A 141 27.79 4.74 -22.82
C ILE A 141 28.31 3.36 -22.39
N GLY A 142 28.19 2.33 -23.25
CA GLY A 142 28.65 0.98 -22.96
C GLY A 142 27.82 0.25 -21.89
N GLU A 143 28.19 -1.00 -21.58
CA GLU A 143 27.68 -1.78 -20.44
C GLU A 143 28.29 -1.29 -19.11
N ASP A 144 28.30 0.02 -18.89
CA ASP A 144 28.79 0.63 -17.67
C ASP A 144 27.84 0.27 -16.50
N GLU A 145 28.37 -0.28 -15.40
CA GLU A 145 27.59 -0.68 -14.22
C GLU A 145 26.80 0.51 -13.61
N ASP A 146 27.21 1.74 -13.94
CA ASP A 146 26.61 3.01 -13.51
C ASP A 146 25.45 3.52 -14.39
N LEU A 147 24.90 2.69 -15.30
CA LEU A 147 23.62 2.98 -15.96
C LEU A 147 22.49 3.27 -14.96
N THR A 148 22.63 2.76 -13.74
CA THR A 148 21.69 3.00 -12.63
C THR A 148 21.61 4.47 -12.21
N ASN A 149 22.56 5.34 -12.53
CA ASN A 149 22.46 6.78 -12.21
C ASN A 149 22.41 7.69 -13.44
N THR A 150 22.21 7.11 -14.64
CA THR A 150 22.21 7.85 -15.89
C THR A 150 20.78 8.09 -16.39
N LEU A 151 20.38 9.36 -16.53
CA LEU A 151 19.13 9.75 -17.18
C LEU A 151 19.33 9.84 -18.68
N ILE A 152 18.57 9.05 -19.42
CA ILE A 152 18.52 9.10 -20.88
C ILE A 152 17.20 9.74 -21.30
N SER A 153 17.26 10.81 -22.08
CA SER A 153 16.06 11.51 -22.57
C SER A 153 16.22 11.91 -24.04
N LYS A 154 15.11 11.84 -24.78
CA LYS A 154 15.03 12.36 -26.14
C LYS A 154 14.57 13.82 -26.08
N VAL A 155 15.37 14.71 -26.63
CA VAL A 155 15.01 16.13 -26.72
C VAL A 155 14.13 16.35 -27.96
N LEU A 156 12.93 16.86 -27.74
CA LEU A 156 11.94 17.19 -28.77
C LEU A 156 12.10 18.62 -29.30
#